data_AF-A0A535IXP0-F1
#
_entry.id   AF-A0A535IXP0-F1
#
_cell.length_a   1.000
_cell.length_b   1.000
_cell.length_c   1.000
_cell.angle_alpha   90.00
_cell.angle_beta   90.00
_cell.angle_gamma   90.00
#
_symmetry.space_group_name_H-M   'P 1'
#
loop_
_entity.id
_entity.type
_entity.pdbx_description
1 polymer ?
#
loop_
_entity_poly.entity_id
_entity_poly.type
_entity_poly.pdbx_seq_one_letter_code
_entity_poly.pdbx_strand_id
1 'polypeptide(L)'
;MTHPDDECPYPRPFPADFKSCPAYQSRQFIPLDTMYQPLEPVLTCRHLETRAMTQRHRWYAACALGDAEARSRWVRDVGVTRLERIRAVQRELAGVLAPFTTRLWEFKGQQLLALRDGKDSEPATIELRRLGAQMTEVLSSFVKGHSQAFAAIEMPADATLQLVRAAIERFVDTHFATEVSLEVPDDLLKRFPEPVQSFFRPPVPKQPDPTG
;
A
#
# COMPACT_ATOMS: atom_id res chain seq x y z
N MET A 1 20.27 24.64 -2.94
CA MET A 1 19.99 23.71 -1.83
C MET A 1 20.10 22.32 -2.41
N THR A 2 21.01 21.49 -1.90
CA THR A 2 21.17 20.11 -2.35
C THR A 2 19.98 19.31 -1.83
N HIS A 3 19.23 18.71 -2.75
CA HIS A 3 18.19 17.75 -2.41
C HIS A 3 18.85 16.48 -1.84
N PRO A 4 18.28 15.84 -0.81
CA PRO A 4 18.75 14.54 -0.34
C PRO A 4 18.78 13.51 -1.49
N ASP A 5 19.80 12.66 -1.55
CA ASP A 5 19.98 11.70 -2.65
C ASP A 5 18.86 10.64 -2.73
N ASP A 6 18.23 10.36 -1.59
CA ASP A 6 17.10 9.45 -1.47
C ASP A 6 15.75 10.12 -1.78
N GLU A 7 15.71 11.44 -2.03
CA GLU A 7 14.47 12.13 -2.41
C GLU A 7 13.91 11.54 -3.73
N CYS A 8 12.59 11.37 -3.79
CA CYS A 8 11.90 10.96 -5.00
C CYS A 8 11.86 12.15 -5.99
N PRO A 9 12.57 12.07 -7.14
CA PRO A 9 12.76 13.21 -8.04
C PRO A 9 11.54 13.46 -8.95
N TYR A 10 10.53 12.60 -8.89
CA TYR A 10 9.40 12.64 -9.82
C TYR A 10 8.27 13.52 -9.27
N PRO A 11 7.66 14.35 -10.12
CA PRO A 11 6.54 15.20 -9.72
C PRO A 11 5.34 14.33 -9.35
N ARG A 12 4.59 14.79 -8.35
CA ARG A 12 3.37 14.15 -7.84
C ARG A 12 2.16 15.04 -8.16
N PRO A 13 0.95 14.49 -8.30
CA PRO A 13 0.62 13.05 -8.25
C PRO A 13 1.19 12.26 -9.44
N PHE A 14 1.38 10.95 -9.28
CA PHE A 14 1.87 10.12 -10.37
C PHE A 14 0.74 9.86 -11.39
N PRO A 15 0.98 9.98 -12.71
CA PRO A 15 -0.01 9.64 -13.71
C PRO A 15 -0.28 8.13 -13.76
N ALA A 16 -1.45 7.74 -14.30
CA ALA A 16 -1.88 6.34 -14.36
C ALA A 16 -0.91 5.42 -15.13
N ASP A 17 -0.22 5.98 -16.12
CA ASP A 17 0.75 5.31 -16.98
C ASP A 17 2.21 5.58 -16.58
N PHE A 18 2.45 6.09 -15.36
CA PHE A 18 3.78 6.44 -14.88
C PHE A 18 4.78 5.27 -14.97
N LYS A 19 5.85 5.47 -15.74
CA LYS A 19 6.91 4.47 -15.99
C LYS A 19 8.33 5.02 -15.82
N SER A 20 8.49 6.30 -15.46
CA SER A 20 9.80 6.96 -15.41
C SER A 20 10.72 6.39 -14.33
N CYS A 21 10.16 5.83 -13.25
CA CYS A 21 10.93 5.11 -12.25
C CYS A 21 10.83 3.59 -12.46
N PRO A 22 11.93 2.88 -12.77
CA PRO A 22 11.94 1.43 -12.89
C PRO A 22 11.54 0.70 -11.61
N ALA A 23 11.71 1.32 -10.44
CA ALA A 23 11.29 0.78 -9.15
C ALA A 23 9.85 1.16 -8.76
N TYR A 24 9.10 1.88 -9.61
CA TYR A 24 7.74 2.30 -9.27
C TYR A 24 6.81 1.12 -8.97
N GLN A 25 6.15 1.16 -7.82
CA GLN A 25 5.08 0.23 -7.45
C GLN A 25 3.86 1.07 -7.10
N SER A 26 2.85 1.03 -7.97
CA SER A 26 1.65 1.86 -7.82
C SER A 26 0.93 1.54 -6.50
N ARG A 27 0.51 2.60 -5.81
CA ARG A 27 -0.36 2.55 -4.64
C ARG A 27 -1.40 3.65 -4.79
N GLN A 28 -2.65 3.35 -4.42
CA GLN A 28 -3.68 4.37 -4.28
C GLN A 28 -3.62 4.95 -2.87
N PHE A 29 -3.61 6.26 -2.75
CA PHE A 29 -3.72 6.99 -1.50
C PHE A 29 -5.02 7.79 -1.51
N ILE A 30 -5.84 7.62 -0.48
CA ILE A 30 -7.14 8.30 -0.34
C ILE A 30 -7.06 9.14 0.92
N PRO A 31 -6.77 10.45 0.79
CA PRO A 31 -6.73 11.32 1.94
C PRO A 31 -8.14 11.53 2.49
N LEU A 32 -8.22 11.71 3.81
CA LEU A 32 -9.44 12.14 4.48
C LEU A 32 -9.32 13.61 4.86
N ASP A 33 -10.41 14.37 4.76
CA ASP A 33 -10.47 15.72 5.31
C ASP A 33 -10.68 15.73 6.84
N THR A 34 -10.79 16.91 7.45
CA THR A 34 -11.01 17.07 8.89
C THR A 34 -12.36 16.53 9.38
N MET A 35 -13.28 16.24 8.46
CA MET A 35 -14.58 15.62 8.71
C MET A 35 -14.60 14.13 8.36
N TYR A 36 -13.42 13.54 8.10
CA TYR A 36 -13.24 12.17 7.66
C TYR A 36 -13.94 11.84 6.33
N GLN A 37 -14.23 12.83 5.49
CA GLN A 37 -14.72 12.59 4.14
C GLN A 37 -13.55 12.21 3.23
N PRO A 38 -13.68 11.15 2.42
CA PRO A 38 -12.64 10.78 1.47
C PRO A 38 -12.54 11.83 0.36
N LEU A 39 -11.33 12.29 0.11
CA LEU A 39 -10.98 13.15 -1.01
C LEU A 39 -10.69 12.30 -2.26
N GLU A 40 -10.46 12.98 -3.39
CA GLU A 40 -10.11 12.33 -4.64
C GLU A 40 -8.87 11.43 -4.46
N PRO A 41 -8.94 10.14 -4.84
CA PRO A 41 -7.80 9.25 -4.75
C PRO A 41 -6.66 9.72 -5.65
N VAL A 42 -5.44 9.65 -5.14
CA VAL A 42 -4.23 9.94 -5.91
C VAL A 42 -3.35 8.71 -5.99
N LEU A 43 -2.65 8.55 -7.12
CA LEU A 43 -1.63 7.52 -7.26
C LEU A 43 -0.32 8.00 -6.62
N THR A 44 0.26 7.11 -5.82
CA THR A 44 1.55 7.24 -5.17
C THR A 44 2.41 5.99 -5.42
N CYS A 45 3.65 6.02 -4.95
CA CYS A 45 4.53 4.87 -4.97
C CYS A 45 4.54 4.19 -3.60
N ARG A 46 4.51 2.87 -3.56
CA ARG A 46 4.63 2.04 -2.34
C ARG A 46 5.96 2.26 -1.60
N HIS A 47 6.98 2.75 -2.28
CA HIS A 47 8.28 3.08 -1.68
C HIS A 47 8.38 4.54 -1.24
N LEU A 48 7.32 5.34 -1.39
CA LEU A 48 7.35 6.74 -1.01
C LEU A 48 7.12 6.86 0.50
N GLU A 49 8.03 7.54 1.19
CA GLU A 49 7.96 7.80 2.62
C GLU A 49 8.18 9.29 2.91
N THR A 50 7.67 9.76 4.04
CA THR A 50 7.96 11.11 4.52
C THR A 50 9.14 11.05 5.49
N ARG A 51 10.24 11.76 5.19
CA ARG A 51 11.43 11.86 6.06
C ARG A 51 11.67 13.29 6.47
N ALA A 52 12.18 13.49 7.69
CA ALA A 52 12.55 14.81 8.18
C ALA A 52 13.88 15.25 7.54
N MET A 53 13.97 16.51 7.15
CA MET A 53 15.25 17.14 6.84
C MET A 53 16.01 17.42 8.14
N THR A 54 17.33 17.62 8.04
CA THR A 54 18.17 18.11 9.16
C THR A 54 17.70 19.47 9.69
N GLN A 55 17.06 20.27 8.83
CA GLN A 55 16.42 21.52 9.20
C GLN A 55 15.10 21.27 9.93
N ARG A 56 14.90 21.96 11.05
CA ARG A 56 13.71 21.82 11.90
C ARG A 56 12.42 22.08 11.10
N HIS A 57 11.40 21.26 11.35
CA HIS A 57 10.06 21.35 10.74
C HIS A 57 10.02 21.22 9.22
N ARG A 58 11.08 20.70 8.59
CA ARG A 58 11.09 20.41 7.15
C ARG A 58 11.07 18.92 6.91
N TRP A 59 10.30 18.53 5.90
CA TRP A 59 10.10 17.15 5.50
C TRP A 59 10.22 17.05 3.99
N TYR A 60 10.63 15.88 3.50
CA TYR A 60 10.74 15.60 2.08
C TYR A 60 10.22 14.20 1.77
N ALA A 61 9.90 13.98 0.49
CA ALA A 61 9.37 12.72 0.01
C ALA A 61 10.53 11.78 -0.39
N ALA A 62 10.94 10.93 0.54
CA ALA A 62 12.04 9.99 0.35
C ALA A 62 11.56 8.71 -0.35
N CYS A 63 12.51 8.01 -0.99
CA CYS A 63 12.32 6.65 -1.43
C CYS A 63 12.87 5.69 -0.36
N ALA A 64 12.05 4.77 0.14
CA ALA A 64 12.42 3.73 1.08
C ALA A 64 13.59 2.86 0.58
N LEU A 65 13.72 2.72 -0.75
CA LEU A 65 14.82 2.00 -1.39
C LEU A 65 16.15 2.76 -1.35
N GLY A 66 16.13 4.08 -1.11
CA GLY A 66 17.30 4.95 -1.13
C GLY A 66 17.48 5.75 -2.44
N ASP A 67 18.73 5.97 -2.81
CA ASP A 67 19.13 6.75 -3.98
C ASP A 67 18.85 6.04 -5.32
N ALA A 68 19.30 6.64 -6.42
CA ALA A 68 19.12 6.09 -7.76
C ALA A 68 19.83 4.73 -7.97
N GLU A 69 20.99 4.52 -7.34
CA GLU A 69 21.74 3.26 -7.47
C GLU A 69 21.01 2.14 -6.71
N ALA A 70 20.56 2.42 -5.49
CA ALA A 70 19.84 1.47 -4.66
C ALA A 70 18.50 1.06 -5.30
N ARG A 71 17.77 2.00 -5.92
CA ARG A 71 16.57 1.70 -6.73
C ARG A 71 16.91 0.78 -7.91
N SER A 72 18.02 1.04 -8.60
CA SER A 72 18.44 0.23 -9.75
C SER A 72 18.88 -1.17 -9.34
N ARG A 73 19.57 -1.30 -8.20
CA ARG A 73 19.97 -2.56 -7.60
C ARG A 73 18.74 -3.40 -7.23
N TRP A 74 17.79 -2.80 -6.54
CA TRP A 74 16.52 -3.46 -6.19
C TRP A 74 15.78 -4.02 -7.41
N VAL A 75 15.71 -3.26 -8.51
CA VAL A 75 15.08 -3.73 -9.76
C VAL A 75 15.82 -4.94 -10.35
N ARG A 76 17.15 -4.97 -10.27
CA ARG A 76 17.95 -6.13 -10.72
C ARG A 76 17.73 -7.34 -9.82
N ASP A 77 17.71 -7.14 -8.51
CA ASP A 77 17.54 -8.20 -7.52
C ASP A 77 16.15 -8.86 -7.62
N VAL A 78 15.11 -8.04 -7.83
CA VAL A 78 13.73 -8.54 -8.05
C VAL A 78 13.55 -9.14 -9.45
N GLY A 79 14.27 -8.60 -10.45
CA GLY A 79 14.15 -8.97 -11.85
C GLY A 79 13.04 -8.21 -12.58
N VAL A 80 13.39 -7.57 -13.71
CA VAL A 80 12.47 -6.72 -14.50
C VAL A 80 11.22 -7.49 -14.93
N THR A 81 11.37 -8.69 -15.48
CA THR A 81 10.25 -9.52 -15.94
C THR A 81 9.30 -9.88 -14.81
N ARG A 82 9.83 -10.20 -13.61
CA ARG A 82 9.02 -10.50 -12.43
C ARG A 82 8.26 -9.25 -11.98
N LEU A 83 8.92 -8.10 -11.99
CA LEU A 83 8.32 -6.82 -11.62
C LEU A 83 7.18 -6.40 -12.55
N GLU A 84 7.31 -6.63 -13.86
CA GLU A 84 6.26 -6.37 -14.84
C GLU A 84 5.02 -7.25 -14.62
N ARG A 85 5.23 -8.53 -14.32
CA ARG A 85 4.15 -9.46 -13.95
C ARG A 85 3.44 -9.02 -12.68
N ILE A 86 4.21 -8.63 -11.65
CA ILE A 86 3.67 -8.06 -10.40
C ILE A 86 2.77 -6.85 -10.69
N ARG A 87 3.25 -5.91 -11.51
CA ARG A 87 2.48 -4.71 -11.88
C ARG A 87 1.23 -5.04 -12.68
N ALA A 88 1.26 -6.09 -13.51
CA ALA A 88 0.08 -6.55 -14.23
C ALA A 88 -1.00 -7.07 -13.27
N VAL A 89 -0.62 -7.98 -12.37
CA VAL A 89 -1.52 -8.51 -11.33
C VAL A 89 -2.09 -7.38 -10.46
N GLN A 90 -1.27 -6.41 -10.06
CA GLN A 90 -1.73 -5.26 -9.26
C GLN A 90 -2.76 -4.39 -10.01
N ARG A 91 -2.59 -4.17 -11.32
CA ARG A 91 -3.57 -3.39 -12.11
C ARG A 91 -4.90 -4.12 -12.26
N GLU A 92 -4.86 -5.42 -12.54
CA GLU A 92 -6.07 -6.24 -12.63
C GLU A 92 -6.80 -6.27 -11.29
N LEU A 93 -6.06 -6.48 -10.21
CA LEU A 93 -6.58 -6.43 -8.84
C LEU A 93 -7.24 -5.08 -8.52
N ALA A 94 -6.59 -3.96 -8.89
CA ALA A 94 -7.16 -2.64 -8.70
C ALA A 94 -8.49 -2.47 -9.45
N GLY A 95 -8.59 -2.97 -10.68
CA GLY A 95 -9.83 -2.97 -11.45
C GLY A 95 -10.95 -3.78 -10.79
N VAL A 96 -10.60 -4.94 -10.24
CA VAL A 96 -11.54 -5.81 -9.50
C VAL A 96 -12.05 -5.15 -8.21
N LEU A 97 -11.20 -4.38 -7.52
CA LEU A 97 -11.53 -3.70 -6.26
C LEU A 97 -12.15 -2.30 -6.43
N ALA A 98 -12.04 -1.70 -7.62
CA ALA A 98 -12.56 -0.36 -7.89
C ALA A 98 -14.02 -0.15 -7.46
N PRO A 99 -14.97 -1.09 -7.69
CA PRO A 99 -16.36 -0.92 -7.27
C PRO A 99 -16.58 -0.81 -5.77
N PHE A 100 -15.66 -1.37 -4.96
CA PHE A 100 -15.76 -1.37 -3.51
C PHE A 100 -15.13 -0.13 -2.87
N THR A 101 -14.15 0.47 -3.55
CA THR A 101 -13.23 1.44 -2.97
C THR A 101 -13.97 2.66 -2.39
N THR A 102 -14.79 3.34 -3.20
CA THR A 102 -15.53 4.53 -2.74
C THR A 102 -16.39 4.22 -1.51
N ARG A 103 -17.19 3.15 -1.57
CA ARG A 103 -18.12 2.83 -0.50
C ARG A 103 -17.42 2.38 0.79
N LEU A 104 -16.31 1.65 0.65
CA LEU A 104 -15.47 1.26 1.77
C LEU A 104 -14.96 2.50 2.52
N TRP A 105 -14.47 3.51 1.79
CA TRP A 105 -13.96 4.75 2.37
C TRP A 105 -15.04 5.64 2.95
N GLU A 106 -16.22 5.70 2.35
CA GLU A 106 -17.38 6.41 2.92
C GLU A 106 -17.77 5.86 4.30
N PHE A 107 -17.97 4.55 4.41
CA PHE A 107 -18.32 3.95 5.71
C PHE A 107 -17.16 4.05 6.70
N LYS A 108 -15.92 4.02 6.23
CA LYS A 108 -14.76 4.26 7.10
C LYS A 108 -14.77 5.67 7.67
N GLY A 109 -15.05 6.66 6.84
CA GLY A 109 -15.23 8.03 7.27
C GLY A 109 -16.35 8.19 8.30
N GLN A 110 -17.50 7.56 8.06
CA GLN A 110 -18.64 7.57 9.00
C GLN A 110 -18.30 6.93 10.35
N GLN A 111 -17.58 5.79 10.34
CA GLN A 111 -17.11 5.14 11.57
C GLN A 111 -16.22 6.07 12.38
N LEU A 112 -15.20 6.67 11.75
CA LEU A 112 -14.25 7.58 12.41
C LEU A 112 -14.92 8.84 12.92
N LEU A 113 -15.85 9.40 12.15
CA LEU A 113 -16.63 10.57 12.54
C LEU A 113 -17.49 10.28 13.78
N ALA A 114 -18.18 9.14 13.82
CA ALA A 114 -18.97 8.73 14.97
C ALA A 114 -18.09 8.55 16.22
N LEU A 115 -16.93 7.88 16.07
CA LEU A 115 -15.97 7.70 17.16
C LEU A 115 -15.43 9.03 17.71
N ARG A 116 -15.07 9.96 16.82
CA ARG A 116 -14.61 11.31 17.21
C ARG A 116 -15.67 12.06 18.00
N ASP A 117 -16.93 11.97 17.56
CA ASP A 117 -18.06 12.67 18.17
C ASP A 117 -18.62 11.93 19.41
N GLY A 118 -18.05 10.79 19.80
CA GLY A 118 -18.56 9.95 20.90
C GLY A 118 -19.94 9.34 20.64
N LYS A 119 -20.31 9.20 19.36
CA LYS A 119 -21.58 8.61 18.90
C LYS A 119 -21.42 7.12 18.61
N ASP A 120 -22.55 6.45 18.43
CA ASP A 120 -22.56 5.06 18.00
C ASP A 120 -21.97 4.90 16.59
N SER A 121 -20.91 4.07 16.49
CA SER A 121 -20.21 3.74 15.25
C SER A 121 -20.56 2.34 14.72
N GLU A 122 -21.39 1.59 15.44
CA GLU A 122 -21.76 0.22 15.11
C GLU A 122 -22.44 0.10 13.73
N PRO A 123 -23.37 0.99 13.32
CA PRO A 123 -24.00 0.89 11.99
C PRO A 123 -22.98 0.97 10.84
N ALA A 124 -22.03 1.91 10.92
CA ALA A 124 -20.97 2.04 9.91
C ALA A 124 -20.00 0.85 9.96
N THR A 125 -19.71 0.33 11.15
CA THR A 125 -18.85 -0.84 11.35
C THR A 125 -19.47 -2.12 10.75
N ILE A 126 -20.78 -2.32 10.88
CA ILE A 126 -21.51 -3.44 10.27
C ILE A 126 -21.38 -3.39 8.75
N GLU A 127 -21.60 -2.22 8.14
CA GLU A 127 -21.49 -2.06 6.69
C GLU A 127 -20.06 -2.24 6.17
N LEU A 128 -19.06 -1.75 6.92
CA LEU A 128 -17.64 -2.01 6.65
C LEU A 128 -17.32 -3.51 6.66
N ARG A 129 -17.80 -4.26 7.66
CA ARG A 129 -17.64 -5.72 7.72
C ARG A 129 -18.29 -6.41 6.54
N ARG A 130 -19.51 -5.99 6.18
CA ARG A 130 -20.25 -6.55 5.04
C ARG A 130 -19.50 -6.34 3.72
N LEU A 131 -18.97 -5.15 3.47
CA LEU A 131 -18.16 -4.87 2.29
C LEU A 131 -16.82 -5.60 2.32
N GLY A 132 -16.15 -5.65 3.47
CA GLY A 132 -14.91 -6.39 3.65
C GLY A 132 -15.07 -7.89 3.34
N ALA A 133 -16.19 -8.49 3.74
CA ALA A 133 -16.52 -9.87 3.40
C ALA A 133 -16.73 -10.05 1.88
N GLN A 134 -17.48 -9.16 1.23
CA GLN A 134 -17.69 -9.20 -0.22
C GLN A 134 -16.38 -9.05 -1.00
N MET A 135 -15.52 -8.11 -0.57
CA MET A 135 -14.18 -7.95 -1.13
C MET A 135 -13.35 -9.22 -0.97
N THR A 136 -13.39 -9.86 0.21
CA THR A 136 -12.66 -11.10 0.46
C THR A 136 -13.10 -12.24 -0.47
N GLU A 137 -14.39 -12.37 -0.74
CA GLU A 137 -14.91 -13.37 -1.70
C GLU A 137 -14.46 -13.08 -3.12
N VAL A 138 -14.59 -11.84 -3.58
CA VAL A 138 -14.13 -11.42 -4.91
C VAL A 138 -12.63 -11.65 -5.07
N LEU A 139 -11.84 -11.34 -4.04
CA LEU A 139 -10.39 -11.56 -4.02
C LEU A 139 -10.05 -13.05 -4.04
N SER A 140 -10.82 -13.87 -3.32
CA SER A 140 -10.69 -15.32 -3.35
C SER A 140 -10.93 -15.89 -4.75
N SER A 141 -11.98 -15.44 -5.43
CA SER A 141 -12.25 -15.82 -6.82
C SER A 141 -11.15 -15.36 -7.77
N PHE A 142 -10.66 -14.11 -7.61
CA PHE A 142 -9.59 -13.57 -8.43
C PHE A 142 -8.29 -14.37 -8.28
N VAL A 143 -7.82 -14.60 -7.05
CA VAL A 143 -6.58 -15.34 -6.78
C VAL A 143 -6.67 -16.78 -7.29
N LYS A 144 -7.81 -17.46 -7.10
CA LYS A 144 -8.02 -18.81 -7.63
C LYS A 144 -7.98 -18.84 -9.16
N GLY A 145 -8.64 -17.89 -9.82
CA GLY A 145 -8.64 -17.76 -11.28
C GLY A 145 -7.26 -17.43 -11.87
N HIS A 146 -6.38 -16.78 -11.08
CA HIS A 146 -5.04 -16.35 -11.51
C HIS A 146 -3.92 -17.15 -10.82
N SER A 147 -4.21 -18.36 -10.32
CA SER A 147 -3.28 -19.16 -9.52
C SER A 147 -1.90 -19.36 -10.17
N GLN A 148 -1.85 -19.57 -11.50
CA GLN A 148 -0.59 -19.67 -12.24
C GLN A 148 0.21 -18.36 -12.26
N ALA A 149 -0.46 -17.21 -12.38
CA ALA A 149 0.21 -15.91 -12.36
C ALA A 149 0.79 -15.61 -10.96
N PHE A 150 0.05 -15.95 -9.91
CA PHE A 150 0.50 -15.86 -8.51
C PHE A 150 1.67 -16.81 -8.21
N ALA A 151 1.62 -18.06 -8.69
CA ALA A 151 2.74 -18.99 -8.58
C ALA A 151 3.99 -18.49 -9.32
N ALA A 152 3.82 -17.90 -10.51
CA ALA A 152 4.91 -17.37 -11.32
C ALA A 152 5.61 -16.14 -10.72
N ILE A 153 5.02 -15.51 -9.71
CA ILE A 153 5.64 -14.43 -8.92
C ILE A 153 6.04 -14.90 -7.51
N GLU A 154 6.03 -16.21 -7.26
CA GLU A 154 6.35 -16.85 -5.98
C GLU A 154 5.44 -16.40 -4.84
N MET A 155 4.17 -16.18 -5.16
CA MET A 155 3.15 -15.80 -4.18
C MET A 155 2.07 -16.88 -4.12
N PRO A 156 2.13 -17.78 -3.12
CA PRO A 156 1.09 -18.80 -2.96
C PRO A 156 -0.29 -18.16 -2.79
N ALA A 157 -1.30 -18.74 -3.44
CA ALA A 157 -2.68 -18.26 -3.39
C ALA A 157 -3.19 -18.16 -1.93
N ASP A 158 -2.98 -19.20 -1.14
CA ASP A 158 -3.45 -19.25 0.26
C ASP A 158 -2.80 -18.17 1.13
N ALA A 159 -1.50 -17.92 0.92
CA ALA A 159 -0.78 -16.86 1.62
C ALA A 159 -1.33 -15.47 1.29
N THR A 160 -1.61 -15.24 0.01
CA THR A 160 -2.21 -13.99 -0.48
C THR A 160 -3.56 -13.75 0.19
N LEU A 161 -4.42 -14.77 0.24
CA LEU A 161 -5.76 -14.65 0.80
C LEU A 161 -5.74 -14.42 2.30
N GLN A 162 -4.82 -15.07 3.02
CA GLN A 162 -4.63 -14.81 4.46
C GLN A 162 -4.21 -13.36 4.71
N LEU A 163 -3.25 -12.85 3.94
CA LEU A 163 -2.77 -11.46 4.07
C LEU A 163 -3.86 -10.44 3.77
N VAL A 164 -4.60 -10.64 2.69
CA VAL A 164 -5.71 -9.78 2.28
C VAL A 164 -6.81 -9.74 3.33
N ARG A 165 -7.22 -10.91 3.81
CA ARG A 165 -8.27 -11.00 4.84
C ARG A 165 -7.87 -10.25 6.10
N ALA A 166 -6.64 -10.46 6.56
CA ALA A 166 -6.15 -9.81 7.76
C ALA A 166 -5.95 -8.29 7.58
N ALA A 167 -5.60 -7.83 6.38
CA ALA A 167 -5.56 -6.40 6.05
C ALA A 167 -6.96 -5.77 6.12
N ILE A 168 -7.98 -6.44 5.58
CA ILE A 168 -9.38 -5.99 5.65
C ILE A 168 -9.88 -5.98 7.09
N GLU A 169 -9.68 -7.06 7.85
CA GLU A 169 -10.08 -7.14 9.26
C GLU A 169 -9.45 -6.00 10.07
N ARG A 170 -8.14 -5.77 9.94
CA ARG A 170 -7.46 -4.68 10.64
C ARG A 170 -7.94 -3.30 10.20
N PHE A 171 -8.23 -3.12 8.91
CA PHE A 171 -8.80 -1.87 8.41
C PHE A 171 -10.15 -1.57 9.07
N VAL A 172 -11.03 -2.56 9.20
CA VAL A 172 -12.30 -2.42 9.91
C VAL A 172 -12.09 -2.08 11.38
N ASP A 173 -11.14 -2.78 12.04
CA ASP A 173 -10.84 -2.62 13.46
C ASP A 173 -9.97 -1.40 13.80
N THR A 174 -9.54 -0.62 12.81
CA THR A 174 -8.75 0.60 13.06
C THR A 174 -9.66 1.72 13.56
N HIS A 175 -9.67 1.98 14.87
CA HIS A 175 -10.53 3.02 15.46
C HIS A 175 -9.85 4.40 15.52
N PHE A 176 -8.51 4.44 15.49
CA PHE A 176 -7.71 5.65 15.49
C PHE A 176 -6.41 5.43 14.69
N ALA A 177 -6.18 6.24 13.65
CA ALA A 177 -4.90 6.31 12.97
C ALA A 177 -4.70 7.70 12.36
N THR A 178 -3.47 8.21 12.40
CA THR A 178 -3.08 9.44 11.69
C THR A 178 -3.16 9.29 10.17
N GLU A 179 -3.01 8.05 9.69
CA GLU A 179 -3.25 7.65 8.30
C GLU A 179 -4.03 6.34 8.32
N VAL A 180 -5.22 6.34 7.74
CA VAL A 180 -5.97 5.10 7.52
C VAL A 180 -5.49 4.53 6.19
N SER A 181 -5.19 3.24 6.15
CA SER A 181 -4.69 2.58 4.95
C SER A 181 -5.18 1.13 4.94
N LEU A 182 -5.68 0.67 3.79
CA LEU A 182 -5.95 -0.75 3.56
C LEU A 182 -4.66 -1.40 3.06
N GLU A 183 -3.74 -1.65 4.00
CA GLU A 183 -2.44 -2.25 3.73
C GLU A 183 -2.24 -3.54 4.53
N VAL A 184 -1.38 -4.41 4.00
CA VAL A 184 -0.94 -5.59 4.71
C VAL A 184 -0.06 -5.15 5.90
N PRO A 185 -0.44 -5.48 7.15
CA PRO A 185 0.32 -5.10 8.33
C PRO A 185 1.71 -5.73 8.36
N ASP A 186 2.72 -4.96 8.79
CA ASP A 186 4.12 -5.41 8.80
C ASP A 186 4.35 -6.64 9.70
N ASP A 187 3.63 -6.74 10.80
CA ASP A 187 3.71 -7.86 11.74
C ASP A 187 3.15 -9.17 11.15
N LEU A 188 2.20 -9.05 10.22
CA LEU A 188 1.67 -10.19 9.47
C LEU A 188 2.58 -10.53 8.31
N LEU A 189 3.10 -9.53 7.61
CA LEU A 189 3.98 -9.73 6.48
C LEU A 189 5.25 -10.51 6.86
N LYS A 190 5.84 -10.20 8.03
CA LYS A 190 7.01 -10.91 8.59
C LYS A 190 6.85 -12.43 8.74
N ARG A 191 5.61 -12.94 8.74
CA ARG A 191 5.30 -14.37 8.88
C ARG A 191 5.40 -15.13 7.56
N PHE A 192 5.57 -14.42 6.44
CA PHE A 192 5.63 -15.01 5.11
C PHE A 192 7.06 -15.09 4.58
N PRO A 193 7.35 -15.95 3.58
CA PRO A 193 8.66 -16.02 2.95
C PRO A 193 9.13 -14.68 2.38
N GLU A 194 10.44 -14.47 2.31
CA GLU A 194 11.06 -13.24 1.79
C GLU A 194 10.52 -12.77 0.41
N PRO A 195 10.21 -13.67 -0.55
CA PRO A 195 9.60 -13.24 -1.82
C PRO A 195 8.23 -12.56 -1.66
N VAL A 196 7.44 -12.98 -0.67
CA VAL A 196 6.13 -12.41 -0.34
C VAL A 196 6.32 -11.10 0.44
N GLN A 197 7.26 -11.06 1.38
CA GLN A 197 7.61 -9.83 2.09
C GLN A 197 8.00 -8.75 1.09
N SER A 198 8.96 -9.06 0.22
CA SER A 198 9.50 -8.16 -0.80
C SER A 198 8.44 -7.63 -1.78
N PHE A 199 7.35 -8.37 -1.99
CA PHE A 199 6.21 -7.91 -2.77
C PHE A 199 5.43 -6.78 -2.08
N PHE A 200 5.15 -6.93 -0.78
CA PHE A 200 4.33 -5.96 -0.04
C PHE A 200 5.15 -4.82 0.56
N ARG A 201 6.35 -5.12 1.06
CA ARG A 201 7.35 -4.21 1.62
C ARG A 201 8.74 -4.73 1.20
N PRO A 202 9.44 -4.08 0.25
CA PRO A 202 10.81 -4.47 0.00
C PRO A 202 11.65 -4.27 1.27
N PRO A 203 12.64 -5.14 1.53
CA PRO A 203 13.58 -4.91 2.62
C PRO A 203 14.29 -3.58 2.37
N VAL A 204 14.20 -2.66 3.33
CA VAL A 204 15.02 -1.45 3.34
C VAL A 204 16.46 -1.94 3.54
N PRO A 205 17.40 -1.61 2.65
CA PRO A 205 18.81 -1.90 2.90
C PRO A 205 19.18 -1.28 4.24
N LYS A 206 19.79 -2.06 5.15
CA LYS A 206 20.39 -1.48 6.36
C LYS A 206 21.37 -0.40 5.88
N GLN A 207 21.16 0.86 6.27
CA GLN A 207 22.19 1.87 6.09
C GLN A 207 23.46 1.34 6.77
N PRO A 208 24.64 1.46 6.15
CA PRO A 208 25.89 1.19 6.85
C PRO A 208 25.95 2.08 8.10
N ASP A 209 26.33 1.50 9.23
CA ASP A 209 26.46 2.24 10.50
C ASP A 209 27.33 3.49 10.29
N PRO A 210 26.93 4.66 10.81
CA PRO A 210 27.66 5.91 10.63
C PRO A 210 28.90 6.00 11.54
N THR A 211 29.63 4.90 11.73
CA THR A 211 30.88 4.87 12.49
C THR A 211 31.92 3.99 11.79
N GLY A 212 32.76 4.65 11.00
CA GLY A 212 34.15 4.28 10.72
C GLY A 212 35.02 5.47 11.05
#